data_AF-A0A8C4J787-F1
#
_entry.id   AF-A0A8C4J787-F1
#
_cell.length_a   1.000
_cell.length_b   1.000
_cell.length_c   1.000
_cell.angle_alpha   90.00
_cell.angle_beta   90.00
_cell.angle_gamma   90.00
#
_symmetry.space_group_name_H-M   'P 1'
#
loop_
_entity.id
_entity.type
_entity.pdbx_description
1 polymer ?
#
loop_
_entity_poly.entity_id
_entity_poly.type
_entity_poly.pdbx_seq_one_letter_code
_entity_poly.pdbx_strand_id
1 'polypeptide(L)'
;MFYMHLFVNKRGPLAKIWLAAHWEKKLTKAHIFECNLETTVRKIISPKFAIALRTSGHLLLGVVRIYHRKAKYLLADCSEALTKMKTAFRPGLVDLPEENFEAAYQSITLPEEFHDFATPLPELNAIEVAEHFTLNQSRAEDITLTEDYESNILLCDRNFGERS
;
A
#
# COMPACT_ATOMS: atom_id res chain seq x y z
N MET A 1 -4.58 11.08 -50.15
CA MET A 1 -5.73 11.20 -49.22
C MET A 1 -5.28 10.82 -47.82
N PHE A 2 -4.92 11.81 -47.00
CA PHE A 2 -4.42 11.61 -45.62
C PHE A 2 -5.61 11.46 -44.66
N TYR A 3 -5.75 10.29 -44.02
CA TYR A 3 -6.74 10.00 -42.97
C TYR A 3 -6.38 10.70 -41.65
N MET A 4 -6.17 12.01 -41.67
CA MET A 4 -5.92 12.82 -40.48
C MET A 4 -7.09 12.72 -39.49
N HIS A 5 -8.34 12.62 -39.97
CA HIS A 5 -9.52 12.58 -39.09
C HIS A 5 -9.54 11.38 -38.11
N LEU A 6 -8.93 10.24 -38.46
CA LEU A 6 -8.85 9.06 -37.58
C LEU A 6 -7.88 9.28 -36.40
N PHE A 7 -6.89 10.15 -36.57
CA PHE A 7 -5.79 10.39 -35.63
C PHE A 7 -5.85 11.77 -34.95
N VAL A 8 -6.58 12.72 -35.52
CA VAL A 8 -6.72 14.10 -35.02
C VAL A 8 -7.58 14.17 -33.77
N ASN A 9 -8.50 13.23 -33.55
CA ASN A 9 -9.23 13.16 -32.30
C ASN A 9 -8.30 12.58 -31.21
N LYS A 10 -7.59 13.48 -30.52
CA LYS A 10 -6.51 13.19 -29.55
C LYS A 10 -6.90 12.20 -28.43
N ARG A 11 -8.19 11.89 -28.28
CA ARG A 11 -8.74 10.97 -27.27
C ARG A 11 -8.95 9.53 -27.77
N GLY A 12 -8.75 9.24 -29.05
CA GLY A 12 -8.93 7.89 -29.59
C GLY A 12 -7.78 6.93 -29.21
N PRO A 13 -8.03 5.61 -29.03
CA PRO A 13 -6.98 4.63 -28.76
C PRO A 13 -5.96 4.53 -29.91
N LEU A 14 -6.40 4.74 -31.15
CA LEU A 14 -5.53 4.80 -32.33
C LEU A 14 -4.63 6.04 -32.33
N ALA A 15 -5.09 7.17 -31.77
CA ALA A 15 -4.27 8.38 -31.64
C ALA A 15 -3.13 8.18 -30.64
N LYS A 16 -3.38 7.47 -29.53
CA LYS A 16 -2.34 7.11 -28.54
C LYS A 16 -1.25 6.21 -29.14
N ILE A 17 -1.64 5.24 -29.97
CA ILE A 17 -0.69 4.36 -30.69
C ILE A 17 0.07 5.12 -31.75
N TRP A 18 -0.62 5.97 -32.52
CA TRP A 18 0.02 6.82 -33.51
C TRP A 18 1.06 7.76 -32.88
N LEU A 19 0.73 8.31 -31.70
CA LEU A 19 1.63 9.09 -30.87
C LEU A 19 2.84 8.26 -30.42
N ALA A 20 2.63 7.02 -29.97
CA ALA A 20 3.71 6.12 -29.58
C ALA A 20 4.63 5.75 -30.77
N ALA A 21 4.09 5.67 -31.98
CA ALA A 21 4.88 5.39 -33.18
C ALA A 21 5.80 6.55 -33.58
N HIS A 22 5.35 7.81 -33.45
CA HIS A 22 6.06 8.98 -34.00
C HIS A 22 6.69 9.91 -32.94
N TRP A 23 6.11 10.01 -31.75
CA TRP A 23 6.53 10.94 -30.70
C TRP A 23 6.64 10.27 -29.33
N GLU A 24 7.51 9.26 -29.24
CA GLU A 24 7.70 8.44 -28.04
C GLU A 24 8.00 9.26 -26.77
N LYS A 25 8.78 10.35 -26.90
CA LYS A 25 9.15 11.23 -25.78
C LYS A 25 7.96 11.94 -25.12
N LYS A 26 6.83 12.08 -25.83
CA LYS A 26 5.60 12.73 -25.32
C LYS A 26 4.62 11.75 -24.67
N LEU A 27 4.95 10.46 -24.60
CA LEU A 27 4.07 9.43 -24.06
C LEU A 27 4.34 9.21 -22.57
N THR A 28 3.37 9.59 -21.72
CA THR A 28 3.42 9.43 -20.26
C THR A 28 3.12 7.97 -19.85
N LYS A 29 3.59 7.57 -18.65
CA LYS A 29 3.30 6.25 -18.05
C LYS A 29 1.78 5.99 -17.99
N ALA A 30 0.99 6.99 -17.57
CA ALA A 30 -0.47 6.89 -17.50
C ALA A 30 -1.12 6.53 -18.84
N HIS A 31 -0.72 7.19 -19.93
CA HIS A 31 -1.27 6.89 -21.27
C HIS A 31 -0.95 5.46 -21.73
N ILE A 32 0.20 4.92 -21.34
CA ILE A 32 0.59 3.54 -21.65
C ILE A 32 -0.31 2.55 -20.92
N PHE A 33 -0.55 2.77 -19.63
CA PHE A 33 -1.40 1.89 -18.82
C PHE A 33 -2.86 1.91 -19.29
N GLU A 34 -3.42 3.09 -19.55
CA GLU A 34 -4.80 3.26 -20.01
C GLU A 34 -5.04 2.66 -21.42
N CYS A 35 -3.99 2.54 -22.23
CA CYS A 35 -4.09 1.99 -23.58
C CYS A 35 -4.31 0.47 -23.56
N ASN A 36 -5.51 0.02 -23.93
CA ASN A 36 -5.82 -1.40 -24.13
C ASN A 36 -5.31 -1.85 -25.53
N LEU A 37 -4.31 -2.74 -25.54
CA LEU A 37 -3.73 -3.24 -26.79
C LEU A 37 -4.69 -4.15 -27.55
N GLU A 38 -5.38 -5.08 -26.89
CA GLU A 38 -6.25 -6.07 -27.52
C GLU A 38 -7.35 -5.43 -28.36
N THR A 39 -8.06 -4.48 -27.74
CA THR A 39 -9.13 -3.72 -28.40
C THR A 39 -8.59 -2.93 -29.59
N THR A 40 -7.34 -2.46 -29.52
CA THR A 40 -6.78 -1.67 -30.60
C THR A 40 -6.21 -2.51 -31.74
N VAL A 41 -5.60 -3.66 -31.43
CA VAL A 41 -5.20 -4.65 -32.44
C VAL A 41 -6.43 -5.14 -33.19
N ARG A 42 -7.54 -5.42 -32.50
CA ARG A 42 -8.81 -5.79 -33.16
C ARG A 42 -9.31 -4.70 -34.12
N LYS A 43 -9.19 -3.42 -33.74
CA LYS A 43 -9.53 -2.27 -34.60
C LYS A 43 -8.58 -2.09 -35.79
N ILE A 44 -7.33 -2.56 -35.69
CA ILE A 44 -6.37 -2.52 -36.81
C ILE A 44 -6.65 -3.68 -37.79
N ILE A 45 -7.00 -4.86 -37.29
CA ILE A 45 -7.31 -6.05 -38.10
C ILE A 45 -8.64 -5.89 -38.85
N SER A 46 -9.67 -5.39 -38.18
CA SER A 46 -10.98 -5.13 -38.76
C SER A 46 -11.31 -3.64 -38.65
N PRO A 47 -10.75 -2.81 -39.54
CA PRO A 47 -10.94 -1.37 -39.45
C PRO A 47 -12.32 -0.98 -40.01
N LYS A 48 -12.99 -0.05 -39.34
CA LYS A 48 -14.28 0.51 -39.80
C LYS A 48 -14.14 1.34 -41.08
N PHE A 49 -12.94 1.78 -41.41
CA PHE A 49 -12.60 2.61 -42.57
C PHE A 49 -11.32 2.05 -43.22
N ALA A 50 -11.13 2.27 -44.52
CA ALA A 50 -9.94 1.79 -45.21
C ALA A 50 -8.66 2.45 -44.65
N ILE A 51 -7.80 1.65 -44.03
CA ILE A 51 -6.48 2.06 -43.54
C ILE A 51 -5.45 1.66 -44.59
N ALA A 52 -4.58 2.59 -44.99
CA ALA A 52 -3.50 2.29 -45.93
C ALA A 52 -2.46 1.35 -45.30
N LEU A 53 -1.88 0.44 -46.08
CA LEU A 53 -0.88 -0.52 -45.60
C LEU A 53 0.33 0.15 -44.92
N ARG A 54 0.78 1.29 -45.46
CA ARG A 54 1.86 2.08 -44.84
C ARG A 54 1.47 2.55 -43.43
N THR A 55 0.23 3.01 -43.25
CA THR A 55 -0.26 3.47 -41.95
C THR A 55 -0.47 2.32 -40.96
N SER A 56 -0.88 1.13 -41.42
CA SER A 56 -0.98 -0.04 -40.55
C SER A 56 0.39 -0.50 -40.06
N GLY A 57 1.45 -0.40 -40.88
CA GLY A 57 2.82 -0.64 -40.45
C GLY A 57 3.28 0.28 -39.30
N HIS A 58 2.99 1.58 -39.40
CA HIS A 58 3.28 2.53 -38.31
C HIS A 58 2.46 2.24 -37.05
N LEU A 59 1.19 1.85 -37.21
CA LEU A 59 0.35 1.46 -36.07
C LEU A 59 0.89 0.22 -35.37
N LEU A 60 1.33 -0.78 -36.13
CA LEU A 60 1.97 -1.98 -35.58
C LEU A 60 3.23 -1.62 -34.77
N LEU A 61 4.09 -0.76 -35.31
CA LEU A 61 5.26 -0.27 -34.58
C LEU A 61 4.88 0.41 -33.26
N GLY A 62 3.84 1.25 -33.27
CA GLY A 62 3.32 1.89 -32.07
C GLY A 62 2.82 0.88 -31.03
N VAL A 63 2.09 -0.15 -31.46
CA VAL A 63 1.60 -1.24 -30.58
C VAL A 63 2.76 -1.96 -29.92
N VAL A 64 3.75 -2.38 -30.70
CA VAL A 64 4.92 -3.11 -30.20
C VAL A 64 5.72 -2.27 -29.20
N ARG A 65 5.88 -0.97 -29.45
CA ARG A 65 6.56 -0.05 -28.52
C ARG A 65 5.82 0.09 -27.19
N ILE A 66 4.49 0.23 -27.22
CA ILE A 66 3.69 0.28 -25.99
C ILE A 66 3.80 -1.04 -25.23
N TYR A 67 3.73 -2.17 -25.92
CA TYR A 67 3.90 -3.50 -25.31
C TYR A 67 5.26 -3.64 -24.61
N HIS A 68 6.34 -3.29 -25.31
CA HIS A 68 7.69 -3.32 -24.75
C HIS A 68 7.81 -2.46 -23.48
N ARG A 69 7.22 -1.26 -23.49
CA ARG A 69 7.26 -0.37 -22.32
C ARG A 69 6.43 -0.90 -21.15
N LYS A 70 5.27 -1.53 -21.41
CA LYS A 70 4.50 -2.23 -20.37
C LYS A 70 5.30 -3.37 -19.73
N ALA A 71 5.96 -4.19 -20.54
CA ALA A 71 6.83 -5.27 -20.04
C ALA A 71 8.00 -4.72 -19.22
N LYS A 72 8.62 -3.61 -19.66
CA LYS A 72 9.69 -2.94 -18.92
C LYS A 72 9.21 -2.40 -17.56
N TYR A 73 8.01 -1.81 -17.51
CA TYR A 73 7.42 -1.36 -16.25
C TYR A 73 7.08 -2.53 -15.33
N LEU A 74 6.51 -3.60 -15.86
CA LEU A 74 6.23 -4.82 -15.08
C LEU A 74 7.51 -5.40 -14.47
N LEU A 75 8.59 -5.51 -15.26
CA LEU A 75 9.87 -6.00 -14.75
C LEU A 75 10.41 -5.11 -13.63
N ALA A 76 10.32 -3.78 -13.78
CA ALA A 76 10.74 -2.84 -12.76
C ALA A 76 9.92 -2.99 -11.46
N ASP A 77 8.59 -3.06 -11.58
CA ASP A 77 7.68 -3.21 -10.43
C ASP A 77 7.94 -4.55 -9.70
N CYS A 78 8.14 -5.65 -10.44
CA CYS A 78 8.51 -6.95 -9.85
C CYS A 78 9.88 -6.92 -9.17
N SER A 79 10.87 -6.24 -9.76
CA SER A 79 12.22 -6.13 -9.17
C SER A 79 12.20 -5.33 -7.87
N GLU A 80 11.40 -4.26 -7.83
CA GLU A 80 11.19 -3.46 -6.63
C GLU A 80 10.48 -4.26 -5.55
N ALA A 81 9.40 -4.97 -5.90
CA ALA A 81 8.67 -5.83 -4.96
C ALA A 81 9.58 -6.93 -4.37
N LEU A 82 10.39 -7.59 -5.21
CA LEU A 82 11.35 -8.60 -4.77
C LEU A 82 12.38 -8.01 -3.81
N THR A 83 12.93 -6.84 -4.14
CA THR A 83 13.91 -6.16 -3.28
C THR A 83 13.30 -5.81 -1.93
N LYS A 84 12.08 -5.26 -1.91
CA LYS A 84 11.34 -4.92 -0.68
C LYS A 84 11.07 -6.14 0.18
N MET A 85 10.67 -7.27 -0.40
CA MET A 85 10.50 -8.52 0.33
C MET A 85 11.83 -9.00 0.93
N LYS A 86 12.93 -8.97 0.17
CA LYS A 86 14.26 -9.35 0.67
C LYS A 86 14.75 -8.45 1.80
N THR A 87 14.45 -7.15 1.76
CA THR A 87 14.83 -6.22 2.82
C THR A 87 13.94 -6.37 4.06
N ALA A 88 12.63 -6.58 3.90
CA ALA A 88 11.69 -6.69 5.01
C ALA A 88 11.94 -7.93 5.89
N PHE A 89 12.42 -9.02 5.30
CA PHE A 89 12.74 -10.27 6.02
C PHE A 89 14.24 -10.47 6.24
N ARG A 90 15.04 -9.38 6.21
CA ARG A 90 16.48 -9.49 6.48
C ARG A 90 16.67 -9.82 7.97
N PRO A 91 17.33 -10.94 8.33
CA PRO A 91 17.69 -11.23 9.71
C PRO A 91 18.54 -10.09 10.27
N GLY A 92 18.16 -9.54 11.43
CA GLY A 92 18.85 -8.41 12.07
C GLY A 92 18.36 -7.01 11.70
N LEU A 93 17.27 -6.85 10.93
CA LEU A 93 16.57 -5.56 10.77
C LEU A 93 15.64 -5.22 11.96
N VAL A 94 15.70 -6.04 13.00
CA VAL A 94 14.95 -5.85 14.24
C VAL A 94 15.95 -5.22 15.23
N ASP A 95 15.59 -4.10 15.87
CA ASP A 95 16.39 -3.44 16.92
C ASP A 95 16.45 -4.27 18.23
N LEU A 96 16.33 -5.59 18.14
CA LEU A 96 16.52 -6.50 19.25
C LEU A 96 17.93 -7.10 19.14
N PRO A 97 18.71 -7.12 20.24
CA PRO A 97 20.03 -7.73 20.25
C PRO A 97 19.95 -9.20 19.84
N GLU A 98 21.01 -9.75 19.23
CA GLU A 98 21.02 -11.10 18.63
C GLU A 98 20.64 -12.22 19.62
N GLU A 99 20.67 -11.95 20.92
CA GLU A 99 20.34 -12.90 21.99
C GLU A 99 18.86 -12.84 22.41
N ASN A 100 18.10 -11.81 22.03
CA ASN A 100 16.73 -11.57 22.52
C ASN A 100 15.68 -11.52 21.39
N PHE A 101 15.69 -12.46 20.45
CA PHE A 101 14.66 -12.52 19.41
C PHE A 101 13.28 -12.97 19.90
N GLU A 102 13.21 -13.56 21.10
CA GLU A 102 12.00 -14.07 21.71
C GLU A 102 11.90 -13.55 23.15
N ALA A 103 10.77 -12.93 23.49
CA ALA A 103 10.53 -12.49 24.85
C ALA A 103 10.31 -13.71 25.75
N ALA A 104 10.92 -13.73 26.94
CA ALA A 104 10.68 -14.79 27.90
C ALA A 104 9.19 -14.84 28.26
N TYR A 105 8.60 -16.04 28.40
CA TYR A 105 7.18 -16.18 28.74
C TYR A 105 6.78 -15.33 29.95
N GLN A 106 7.59 -15.37 31.00
CA GLN A 106 7.39 -14.62 32.24
C GLN A 106 7.52 -13.08 32.08
N SER A 107 8.07 -12.58 30.97
CA SER A 107 8.13 -11.14 30.69
C SER A 107 6.88 -10.61 29.99
N ILE A 108 6.06 -11.50 29.42
CA ILE A 108 4.81 -11.15 28.73
C ILE A 108 3.56 -11.64 29.49
N THR A 109 3.73 -12.52 30.47
CA THR A 109 2.66 -13.00 31.35
C THR A 109 2.91 -12.56 32.80
N LEU A 110 1.84 -12.16 33.49
CA LEU A 110 1.90 -11.91 34.93
C LEU A 110 2.19 -13.22 35.69
N PRO A 111 2.91 -13.18 36.82
CA PRO A 111 3.06 -14.33 37.72
C PRO A 111 1.69 -14.84 38.18
N GLU A 112 1.43 -16.16 38.12
CA GLU A 112 0.21 -16.80 38.62
C GLU A 112 0.19 -16.94 40.16
N GLU A 113 0.67 -15.92 40.88
CA GLU A 113 0.57 -15.86 42.35
C GLU A 113 -0.69 -15.10 42.76
N PHE A 114 -1.82 -15.83 42.81
CA PHE A 114 -3.10 -15.29 43.26
C PHE A 114 -3.18 -15.28 44.80
N HIS A 115 -2.65 -14.24 45.43
CA HIS A 115 -2.75 -14.06 46.89
C HIS A 115 -4.10 -13.49 47.37
N ASP A 116 -4.92 -12.98 46.45
CA ASP A 116 -6.20 -12.33 46.76
C ASP A 116 -7.25 -13.26 47.39
N PHE A 117 -7.11 -14.58 47.26
CA PHE A 117 -8.05 -15.55 47.84
C PHE A 117 -7.67 -16.02 49.26
N ALA A 118 -6.50 -15.62 49.76
CA ALA A 118 -6.02 -16.00 51.08
C ALA A 118 -6.41 -15.00 52.18
N THR A 119 -7.02 -13.86 51.82
CA THR A 119 -7.53 -12.90 52.79
C THR A 119 -8.77 -13.51 53.49
N PRO A 120 -8.72 -13.72 54.82
CA PRO A 120 -9.88 -14.23 55.52
C PRO A 120 -11.02 -13.20 55.40
N LEU A 121 -12.15 -13.64 54.83
CA LEU A 121 -13.36 -12.85 54.74
C LEU A 121 -13.80 -12.43 56.16
N PRO A 122 -14.19 -11.16 56.38
CA PRO A 122 -14.74 -10.72 57.65
C PRO A 122 -15.93 -11.58 58.07
N GLU A 123 -16.07 -11.87 59.36
CA GLU A 123 -17.20 -12.67 59.88
C GLU A 123 -18.55 -12.00 59.57
N LEU A 124 -19.49 -12.77 59.01
CA LEU A 124 -20.83 -12.35 58.54
C LEU A 124 -21.72 -11.66 59.59
N ASN A 125 -21.32 -11.65 60.86
CA ASN A 125 -22.14 -11.17 61.98
C ASN A 125 -21.83 -9.74 62.42
N ALA A 126 -20.86 -9.04 61.82
CA ALA A 126 -20.37 -7.76 62.32
C ALA A 126 -20.60 -6.54 61.39
N ILE A 127 -21.16 -6.69 60.18
CA ILE A 127 -21.19 -5.58 59.19
C ILE A 127 -22.52 -5.52 58.42
N GLU A 128 -23.02 -4.29 58.27
CA GLU A 128 -24.23 -3.93 57.53
C GLU A 128 -24.06 -4.30 56.04
N VAL A 129 -25.00 -5.07 55.47
CA VAL A 129 -24.94 -5.73 54.14
C VAL A 129 -24.58 -4.78 52.97
N ALA A 130 -24.75 -3.47 53.14
CA ALA A 130 -24.41 -2.46 52.14
C ALA A 130 -22.91 -2.27 51.92
N GLU A 131 -22.06 -2.40 52.95
CA GLU A 131 -20.61 -2.15 52.85
C GLU A 131 -19.85 -3.29 52.12
N HIS A 132 -20.44 -4.48 52.04
CA HIS A 132 -19.83 -5.64 51.40
C HIS A 132 -19.79 -5.54 49.86
N PHE A 133 -20.74 -4.83 49.24
CA PHE A 133 -20.75 -4.64 47.78
C PHE A 133 -19.76 -3.58 47.29
N THR A 134 -19.20 -2.77 48.20
CA THR A 134 -18.22 -1.71 47.88
C THR A 134 -16.77 -2.12 48.14
N LEU A 135 -16.51 -3.27 48.76
CA LEU A 135 -15.18 -3.67 49.24
C LEU A 135 -14.13 -3.80 48.11
N ASN A 136 -14.56 -4.16 46.89
CA ASN A 136 -13.70 -4.35 45.72
C ASN A 136 -14.10 -3.45 44.54
N GLN A 137 -14.71 -2.29 44.82
CA GLN A 137 -15.09 -1.35 43.76
C GLN A 137 -13.99 -0.29 43.58
N SER A 138 -13.07 -0.54 42.63
CA SER A 138 -12.07 0.46 42.24
C SER A 138 -12.75 1.68 41.59
N ARG A 139 -12.19 2.88 41.76
CA ARG A 139 -12.71 4.07 41.08
C ARG A 139 -12.42 3.96 39.59
N ALA A 140 -13.28 4.53 38.74
CA ALA A 140 -13.08 4.51 37.29
C ALA A 140 -11.73 5.12 36.88
N GLU A 141 -11.27 6.12 37.61
CA GLU A 141 -9.96 6.78 37.42
C GLU A 141 -8.76 5.83 37.66
N ASP A 142 -8.93 4.78 38.47
CA ASP A 142 -7.85 3.85 38.83
C ASP A 142 -7.67 2.70 37.82
N ILE A 143 -8.69 2.46 36.99
CA ILE A 143 -8.71 1.34 36.02
C ILE A 143 -8.74 1.81 34.55
N THR A 144 -8.97 3.10 34.32
CA THR A 144 -9.06 3.67 32.98
C THR A 144 -7.98 4.71 32.82
N LEU A 145 -7.08 4.50 31.87
CA LEU A 145 -6.01 5.43 31.56
C LEU A 145 -6.62 6.74 31.03
N THR A 146 -6.26 7.88 31.62
CA THR A 146 -6.73 9.19 31.12
C THR A 146 -6.04 9.47 29.80
N GLU A 147 -6.80 9.45 28.71
CA GLU A 147 -6.29 9.78 27.38
C GLU A 147 -6.09 11.29 27.28
N ASP A 148 -4.89 11.77 27.61
CA ASP A 148 -4.46 13.12 27.29
C ASP A 148 -4.22 13.22 25.77
N TYR A 149 -5.30 13.42 25.01
CA TYR A 149 -5.24 13.79 23.59
C TYR A 149 -4.75 15.24 23.38
N GLU A 150 -3.91 15.76 24.26
CA GLU A 150 -3.22 17.03 24.03
C GLU A 150 -2.00 16.80 23.13
N SER A 151 -2.25 16.97 21.83
CA SER A 151 -1.39 17.79 20.97
C SER A 151 0.02 17.28 20.65
N ASN A 152 0.23 15.97 20.40
CA ASN A 152 1.49 15.49 19.79
C ASN A 152 1.32 14.69 18.48
N ILE A 153 0.20 14.86 17.76
CA ILE A 153 0.04 14.36 16.38
C ILE A 153 0.56 15.34 15.30
N LEU A 154 1.13 16.47 15.70
CA LEU A 154 1.82 17.39 14.79
C LEU A 154 3.28 17.49 15.23
N LEU A 155 4.14 16.63 14.65
CA LEU A 155 5.54 16.91 14.28
C LEU A 155 6.22 15.60 13.82
N CYS A 156 5.73 15.04 12.72
CA CYS A 156 6.57 14.26 11.82
C CYS A 156 6.39 14.83 10.41
N ASP A 157 6.61 16.14 10.28
CA ASP A 157 6.88 16.72 8.98
C ASP A 157 8.32 16.40 8.59
N ARG A 158 8.45 15.99 7.34
CA ARG A 158 9.57 15.27 6.78
C ARG A 158 10.73 16.25 6.60
N ASN A 159 11.82 16.07 7.35
CA ASN A 159 13.05 16.75 7.01
C ASN A 159 13.85 15.91 6.00
N PHE A 160 13.54 16.10 4.71
CA PHE A 160 14.30 15.56 3.59
C PHE A 160 14.84 16.70 2.72
N GLY A 161 16.04 17.16 3.07
CA GLY A 161 17.05 17.64 2.12
C GLY A 161 17.01 19.11 1.69
N GLU A 162 17.98 19.88 2.17
CA GLU A 162 18.70 20.85 1.35
C GLU A 162 20.20 20.76 1.66
N ARG A 163 20.96 20.27 0.68
CA ARG A 163 22.41 20.40 0.61
C ARG A 163 22.68 21.34 -0.57
N SER A 164 23.06 22.57 -0.28
CA SER A 164 23.76 23.47 -1.21
C SER A 164 25.25 23.16 -1.20
#